data_AF-A0A060Z584-F1
#
_entry.id   AF-A0A060Z584-F1
#
_cell.length_a   1.000
_cell.length_b   1.000
_cell.length_c   1.000
_cell.angle_alpha   90.00
_cell.angle_beta   90.00
_cell.angle_gamma   90.00
#
_symmetry.space_group_name_H-M   'P 1'
#
loop_
_entity.id
_entity.type
_entity.pdbx_description
1 polymer ?
#
loop_
_entity_poly.entity_id
_entity_poly.type
_entity_poly.pdbx_seq_one_letter_code
_entity_poly.pdbx_strand_id
1 'polypeptide(L)'
;MPEEEKLVNYYSCSYWKGRVPRQGWLYLSINHICFYSYLLGKEAKLVIRWADITQLEKSATLLLPDAVKVSTRLAEHVFSVFLNINETFKLMEQLANIAMRQLLDNKGFEQDRSLPKLKRKTPKKVSALKRFG
;
A
#
# COMPACT_ATOMS: atom_id res chain seq x y z
N MET A 1 -14.43 -9.10 1.27
CA MET A 1 -13.20 -9.28 0.48
C MET A 1 -13.64 -9.71 -0.91
N PRO A 2 -13.01 -9.22 -2.00
CA PRO A 2 -13.30 -9.72 -3.36
C PRO A 2 -13.11 -11.24 -3.46
N GLU A 3 -13.84 -11.91 -4.36
CA GLU A 3 -13.86 -13.38 -4.45
C GLU A 3 -12.53 -13.97 -4.94
N GLU A 4 -11.79 -13.21 -5.75
CA GLU A 4 -10.52 -13.63 -6.36
C GLU A 4 -9.32 -13.44 -5.42
N GLU A 5 -9.53 -12.82 -4.26
CA GLU A 5 -8.46 -12.52 -3.32
C GLU A 5 -8.04 -13.75 -2.52
N LYS A 6 -6.74 -13.99 -2.47
CA LYS A 6 -6.15 -14.98 -1.57
C LYS A 6 -5.87 -14.34 -0.21
N LEU A 7 -6.57 -14.82 0.82
CA LEU A 7 -6.32 -14.44 2.22
C LEU A 7 -4.89 -14.84 2.62
N VAL A 8 -4.17 -13.91 3.25
CA VAL A 8 -2.84 -14.13 3.81
C VAL A 8 -2.95 -14.37 5.32
N ASN A 9 -3.62 -13.48 6.04
CA ASN A 9 -3.90 -13.65 7.47
C ASN A 9 -5.08 -12.78 7.93
N TYR A 10 -5.57 -13.01 9.15
CA TYR A 10 -6.61 -12.20 9.78
C TYR A 10 -6.31 -11.95 11.26
N TYR A 11 -6.75 -10.80 11.76
CA TYR A 11 -6.46 -10.32 13.11
C TYR A 11 -7.71 -9.70 13.74
N SER A 12 -7.97 -10.00 15.01
CA SER A 12 -8.96 -9.26 15.79
C SER A 12 -8.44 -7.85 16.08
N CYS A 13 -9.26 -6.84 15.84
CA CYS A 13 -8.93 -5.45 16.16
C CYS A 13 -10.20 -4.60 16.33
N SER A 14 -10.01 -3.32 16.61
CA SER A 14 -11.05 -2.32 16.65
C SER A 14 -10.84 -1.26 15.57
N TYR A 15 -11.86 -0.98 14.77
CA TYR A 15 -11.84 0.07 13.75
C TYR A 15 -12.54 1.34 14.26
N TRP A 16 -11.87 2.48 14.12
CA TRP A 16 -12.37 3.78 14.54
C TRP A 16 -13.12 4.47 13.39
N LYS A 17 -14.46 4.55 13.53
CA LYS A 17 -15.33 5.33 12.65
C LYS A 17 -16.16 6.29 13.50
N GLY A 18 -15.58 7.46 13.81
CA GLY A 18 -16.14 8.43 14.74
C GLY A 18 -15.64 8.22 16.18
N ARG A 19 -16.48 8.51 17.18
CA ARG A 19 -16.08 8.50 18.60
C ARG A 19 -16.03 7.11 19.25
N VAL A 20 -16.69 6.12 18.66
CA VAL A 20 -16.83 4.78 19.26
C VAL A 20 -16.19 3.75 18.33
N PRO A 21 -15.21 2.96 18.81
CA PRO A 21 -14.61 1.90 18.01
C PRO A 21 -15.58 0.75 17.77
N ARG A 22 -15.42 0.08 16.64
CA ARG A 22 -16.16 -1.14 16.30
C ARG A 22 -15.19 -2.31 16.35
N GLN A 23 -15.45 -3.25 17.27
CA GLN A 23 -14.67 -4.48 17.33
C GLN A 23 -15.03 -5.38 16.15
N GLY A 24 -14.02 -5.95 15.52
CA GLY A 24 -14.20 -6.79 14.35
C GLY A 24 -12.90 -7.46 13.93
N TRP A 25 -12.87 -7.84 12.66
CA TRP A 25 -11.79 -8.62 12.08
C TRP A 25 -11.17 -7.85 10.91
N LEU A 26 -9.85 -7.71 10.96
CA LEU A 26 -9.02 -7.24 9.88
C LEU A 26 -8.52 -8.45 9.08
N TYR A 27 -8.80 -8.48 7.79
CA TYR A 27 -8.35 -9.50 6.86
C TYR A 27 -7.32 -8.88 5.93
N LEU A 28 -6.14 -9.47 5.85
CA LEU A 28 -5.08 -9.06 4.95
C LEU A 28 -4.98 -10.08 3.83
N SER A 29 -5.24 -9.65 2.60
CA SER A 29 -5.09 -10.46 1.39
C SER A 29 -3.92 -9.95 0.55
N ILE A 30 -3.66 -10.61 -0.58
CA ILE A 30 -2.56 -10.23 -1.49
C ILE A 30 -2.70 -8.77 -1.94
N ASN A 31 -3.90 -8.33 -2.34
CA ASN A 31 -4.09 -6.97 -2.88
C ASN A 31 -4.89 -6.03 -1.97
N HIS A 32 -5.53 -6.52 -0.90
CA HIS A 32 -6.44 -5.72 -0.08
C HIS A 32 -6.23 -5.86 1.43
N ILE A 33 -6.52 -4.75 2.12
CA ILE A 33 -6.95 -4.74 3.52
C ILE A 33 -8.48 -4.76 3.52
N CYS A 34 -9.09 -5.71 4.23
CA CYS A 34 -10.52 -5.73 4.47
C CYS A 34 -10.80 -5.67 5.97
N PHE A 35 -11.87 -5.00 6.37
CA PHE A 35 -12.37 -5.05 7.74
C PHE A 35 -13.87 -5.35 7.75
N TYR A 36 -14.28 -6.19 8.70
CA TYR A 36 -15.68 -6.54 8.94
C TYR A 36 -15.99 -6.49 10.43
N SER A 37 -17.12 -5.88 10.77
CA SER A 37 -17.69 -5.89 12.12
C SER A 37 -19.21 -5.94 12.04
N TYR A 38 -19.82 -6.69 12.95
CA TYR A 38 -21.25 -6.67 13.19
C TYR A 38 -21.50 -6.63 14.69
N LEU A 39 -21.80 -5.45 15.21
CA LEU A 39 -21.98 -5.24 16.65
C LEU A 39 -23.25 -4.41 16.89
N LEU A 40 -24.11 -4.88 17.81
CA LEU A 40 -25.37 -4.22 18.17
C LEU A 40 -26.26 -3.89 16.95
N GLY A 41 -26.37 -4.83 16.01
CA GLY A 41 -27.17 -4.66 14.79
C GLY A 41 -26.59 -3.68 13.76
N LYS A 42 -25.36 -3.19 13.96
CA LYS A 42 -24.69 -2.26 13.05
C LYS A 42 -23.53 -2.96 12.35
N GLU A 43 -23.69 -3.15 11.05
CA GLU A 43 -22.64 -3.66 10.17
C GLU A 43 -21.65 -2.55 9.80
N ALA A 44 -20.36 -2.88 9.76
CA ALA A 44 -19.31 -2.06 9.18
C ALA A 44 -18.42 -2.93 8.29
N LYS A 45 -18.27 -2.50 7.03
CA LYS A 45 -17.40 -3.11 6.03
C LYS A 45 -16.44 -2.06 5.49
N LEU A 46 -15.20 -2.47 5.25
CA LEU A 46 -14.17 -1.64 4.62
C LEU A 46 -13.30 -2.54 3.74
N VAL A 47 -12.94 -2.04 2.57
CA VAL A 47 -12.06 -2.70 1.61
C VAL A 47 -11.14 -1.62 1.05
N ILE A 48 -9.84 -1.78 1.20
CA ILE A 48 -8.81 -0.84 0.73
C ILE A 48 -7.77 -1.64 -0.05
N ARG A 49 -7.40 -1.19 -1.24
CA ARG A 49 -6.27 -1.79 -1.97
C ARG A 49 -4.95 -1.33 -1.38
N TRP A 50 -3.98 -2.22 -1.26
CA TRP A 50 -2.61 -1.84 -0.88
C TRP A 50 -2.04 -0.75 -1.80
N ALA A 51 -2.38 -0.81 -3.09
CA ALA A 51 -2.01 0.15 -4.12
C ALA A 51 -2.50 1.59 -3.86
N ASP A 52 -3.57 1.77 -3.08
CA ASP A 52 -4.16 3.09 -2.80
C ASP A 52 -3.63 3.71 -1.49
N ILE A 53 -2.85 2.94 -0.73
CA ILE A 53 -2.27 3.39 0.54
C ILE A 53 -1.11 4.32 0.25
N THR A 54 -1.18 5.53 0.80
CA THR A 54 -0.12 6.55 0.69
C THR A 54 0.82 6.52 1.88
N GLN A 55 0.35 6.05 3.03
CA GLN A 55 1.14 6.02 4.26
C GLN A 55 0.58 4.96 5.22
N LEU A 56 1.50 4.24 5.88
CA LEU A 56 1.20 3.24 6.88
C LEU A 56 2.04 3.54 8.13
N GLU A 57 1.39 3.77 9.27
CA GLU A 57 2.06 4.22 10.49
C GLU A 57 1.61 3.44 11.71
N LYS A 58 2.55 3.15 12.62
CA LYS A 58 2.23 2.84 14.01
C LYS A 58 2.16 4.14 14.79
N SER A 59 1.05 4.35 15.47
CA SER A 59 0.84 5.49 16.34
C SER A 59 0.55 5.00 17.75
N ALA A 60 1.07 5.70 18.74
CA ALA A 60 0.66 5.56 20.13
C ALA A 60 0.25 6.94 20.62
N THR A 61 -0.95 7.04 21.20
CA THR A 61 -1.42 8.27 21.83
C THR A 61 -1.77 8.00 23.28
N LEU A 62 -1.91 9.06 24.08
CA LEU A 62 -2.22 8.94 25.50
C LEU A 62 -3.51 8.15 25.79
N LEU A 63 -4.48 8.18 24.85
CA LEU A 63 -5.77 7.51 24.98
C LEU A 63 -5.85 6.17 24.24
N LEU A 64 -4.92 5.93 23.31
CA LEU A 64 -4.88 4.76 22.44
C LEU A 64 -3.45 4.26 22.36
N PRO A 65 -3.04 3.37 23.29
CA PRO A 65 -1.78 2.66 23.13
C PRO A 65 -1.90 1.78 21.88
N ASP A 66 -0.92 1.89 21.00
CA ASP A 66 -0.72 0.99 19.87
C ASP A 66 -1.90 0.90 18.88
N ALA A 67 -1.89 1.84 17.93
CA ALA A 67 -2.78 1.88 16.78
C ALA A 67 -2.00 1.79 15.46
N VAL A 68 -2.63 1.21 14.45
CA VAL A 68 -2.17 1.27 13.06
C VAL A 68 -3.04 2.26 12.31
N LYS A 69 -2.40 3.28 11.72
CA LYS A 69 -3.04 4.25 10.85
C LYS A 69 -2.73 3.92 9.40
N VAL A 70 -3.78 3.78 8.61
CA VAL A 70 -3.73 3.55 7.15
C VAL A 70 -4.28 4.79 6.48
N SER A 71 -3.42 5.53 5.77
CA SER A 71 -3.84 6.70 5.01
C SER A 71 -3.95 6.36 3.53
N THR A 72 -5.06 6.78 2.93
CA THR A 72 -5.28 6.78 1.48
C THR A 72 -5.39 8.22 1.00
N ARG A 73 -5.52 8.41 -0.32
CA ARG A 73 -5.78 9.75 -0.89
C ARG A 73 -7.11 10.36 -0.45
N LEU A 74 -8.07 9.55 0.00
CA LEU A 74 -9.45 9.98 0.28
C LEU A 74 -9.75 10.03 1.78
N ALA A 75 -9.11 9.19 2.58
CA ALA A 75 -9.45 9.01 3.98
C ALA A 75 -8.31 8.39 4.79
N GLU A 76 -8.38 8.60 6.10
CA GLU A 76 -7.55 7.92 7.09
C GLU A 76 -8.37 6.88 7.84
N HIS A 77 -7.77 5.71 8.09
CA HIS A 77 -8.38 4.59 8.78
C HIS A 77 -7.50 4.19 9.95
N VAL A 78 -8.07 4.19 11.16
CA VAL A 78 -7.33 3.86 12.38
C VAL A 78 -7.85 2.55 12.95
N PHE A 79 -6.93 1.64 13.22
CA PHE A 79 -7.19 0.35 13.85
C PHE A 79 -6.39 0.25 15.14
N SER A 80 -6.95 -0.35 16.20
CA SER A 80 -6.25 -0.53 17.47
C SER A 80 -6.69 -1.81 18.17
N VAL A 81 -6.18 -2.04 19.40
CA VAL A 81 -6.52 -3.22 20.22
C VAL A 81 -6.18 -4.53 19.49
N PHE A 82 -5.02 -4.53 18.82
CA PHE A 82 -4.46 -5.74 18.23
C PHE A 82 -3.87 -6.62 19.33
N LEU A 83 -4.01 -7.94 19.22
CA LEU A 83 -3.32 -8.88 20.11
C LEU A 83 -1.79 -8.80 19.93
N ASN A 84 -1.34 -8.67 18.67
CA ASN A 84 0.08 -8.50 18.34
C ASN A 84 0.24 -7.45 17.23
N ILE A 85 0.27 -6.18 17.62
CA ILE A 85 0.39 -5.06 16.66
C ILE A 85 1.68 -5.12 15.84
N ASN A 86 2.78 -5.56 16.44
CA ASN A 86 4.08 -5.54 15.78
C ASN A 86 4.15 -6.54 14.63
N GLU A 87 3.64 -7.75 14.85
CA GLU A 87 3.49 -8.76 13.80
C GLU A 87 2.52 -8.30 12.71
N THR A 88 1.34 -7.81 13.12
CA THR A 88 0.31 -7.32 12.19
C THR A 88 0.89 -6.23 11.29
N PHE A 89 1.54 -5.23 11.88
CA PHE A 89 2.13 -4.11 11.14
C PHE A 89 3.24 -4.57 10.20
N LYS A 90 4.13 -5.48 10.63
CA LYS A 90 5.17 -6.04 9.75
C LYS A 90 4.58 -6.71 8.52
N LEU A 91 3.51 -7.48 8.69
CA LEU A 91 2.84 -8.13 7.55
C LEU A 91 2.18 -7.10 6.63
N MET A 92 1.55 -6.06 7.19
CA MET A 92 0.98 -4.96 6.40
C MET A 92 2.05 -4.24 5.57
N GLU A 93 3.23 -3.96 6.14
CA GLU A 93 4.36 -3.37 5.41
C GLU A 93 4.85 -4.26 4.26
N GLN A 94 4.94 -5.58 4.49
CA GLN A 94 5.34 -6.53 3.45
C GLN A 94 4.36 -6.54 2.28
N LEU A 95 3.06 -6.59 2.56
CA LEU A 95 2.02 -6.61 1.53
C LEU A 95 1.94 -5.28 0.77
N ALA A 96 2.04 -4.14 1.46
CA ALA A 96 2.12 -2.83 0.83
C ALA A 96 3.34 -2.72 -0.12
N ASN A 97 4.51 -3.21 0.31
CA ASN A 97 5.71 -3.22 -0.53
C ASN A 97 5.58 -4.12 -1.76
N ILE A 98 4.96 -5.31 -1.62
CA ILE A 98 4.70 -6.22 -2.74
C ILE A 98 3.77 -5.55 -3.75
N ALA A 99 2.67 -4.95 -3.29
CA ALA A 99 1.74 -4.24 -4.16
C ALA A 99 2.40 -3.08 -4.91
N MET A 100 3.25 -2.29 -4.23
CA MET A 100 3.99 -1.21 -4.88
C MET A 100 4.94 -1.71 -5.97
N ARG A 101 5.64 -2.83 -5.74
CA ARG A 101 6.50 -3.44 -6.77
C ARG A 101 5.69 -3.90 -7.98
N GLN A 102 4.57 -4.59 -7.74
CA GLN A 102 3.67 -5.01 -8.81
C GLN A 102 3.14 -3.83 -9.64
N LEU A 103 2.83 -2.69 -9.00
CA LEU A 103 2.43 -1.48 -9.73
C LEU A 103 3.56 -0.91 -10.59
N LEU A 104 4.80 -0.94 -10.12
CA LEU A 104 5.96 -0.47 -10.89
C LEU A 104 6.22 -1.39 -12.07
N ASP A 105 6.17 -2.70 -11.85
CA ASP A 105 6.39 -3.72 -12.88
C ASP A 105 5.28 -3.65 -13.96
N ASN A 106 4.03 -3.44 -13.55
CA ASN A 106 2.89 -3.29 -14.46
C ASN A 106 2.89 -1.96 -15.23
N LYS A 107 3.44 -0.88 -14.66
CA LYS A 107 3.60 0.41 -15.36
C LYS A 107 4.83 0.49 -16.26
N GLY A 108 5.72 -0.50 -16.20
CA GLY A 108 6.95 -0.55 -17.00
C GLY A 108 6.75 -0.76 -18.51
N PHE A 109 5.52 -0.96 -19.00
CA PHE A 109 5.28 -1.35 -20.40
C PHE A 109 4.18 -0.58 -21.14
N GLU A 110 3.46 0.34 -20.48
CA GLU A 110 2.39 1.13 -21.12
C GLU A 110 2.82 2.60 -21.29
N GLN A 111 3.72 2.85 -22.25
CA GLN A 111 3.90 4.07 -23.09
C GLN A 111 5.38 4.43 -23.36
N ASP A 112 5.96 3.72 -24.33
CA ASP A 112 6.94 4.33 -25.26
C ASP A 112 6.60 3.97 -26.72
N ARG A 113 5.29 3.94 -27.05
CA ARG A 113 4.80 3.61 -28.41
C ARG A 113 4.37 4.82 -29.24
N SER A 114 4.42 6.04 -28.70
CA SER A 114 4.07 7.26 -29.43
C SER A 114 4.99 8.47 -29.21
N LEU A 115 6.17 8.30 -28.59
CA LEU A 115 7.16 9.38 -28.58
C LEU A 115 7.86 9.45 -29.94
N PRO A 116 7.93 10.64 -30.59
CA PRO A 116 8.77 10.80 -31.78
C PRO A 116 10.20 10.46 -31.40
N LYS A 117 10.83 9.51 -32.11
CA LYS A 117 12.23 9.17 -31.93
C LYS A 117 13.07 10.44 -32.01
N LEU A 118 13.67 10.85 -30.89
CA LEU A 118 14.61 11.97 -30.88
C LEU A 118 15.78 11.59 -31.80
N LYS A 119 15.95 12.30 -32.92
CA LYS A 119 17.11 12.11 -33.79
C LYS A 119 18.36 12.49 -33.01
N ARG A 120 19.06 11.49 -32.47
CA ARG A 120 20.37 11.65 -31.86
C ARG A 120 21.34 12.16 -32.93
N LYS A 121 21.66 13.46 -32.92
CA LYS A 121 22.76 14.01 -33.72
C LYS A 121 24.03 13.28 -33.30
N THR A 122 24.61 12.50 -34.20
CA THR A 122 25.94 11.92 -34.03
C THR A 122 26.96 13.02 -33.81
N PRO A 123 27.73 13.03 -32.72
CA PRO A 123 28.88 13.91 -32.61
C PRO A 123 29.90 13.53 -33.71
N LYS A 124 30.32 14.53 -34.48
CA LYS A 124 31.38 14.39 -35.50
C LYS A 124 32.65 13.89 -34.81
N LYS A 125 33.23 12.78 -35.29
CA LYS A 125 34.57 12.33 -34.91
C LYS A 125 35.56 13.45 -35.23
N VAL A 126 36.21 14.01 -34.21
CA VAL A 126 37.47 14.75 -34.41
C VAL A 126 38.55 13.70 -34.61
N SER A 127 39.10 13.62 -35.82
CA SER A 127 40.23 12.75 -36.15
C SER A 127 41.48 13.27 -35.45
N ALA A 128 42.06 12.44 -34.58
CA ALA A 128 43.41 12.64 -34.07
C ALA A 128 44.41 12.57 -35.24
N LEU A 129 44.97 13.71 -35.65
CA LEU A 129 46.17 13.72 -36.48
C LEU A 129 47.37 13.41 -35.57
N LYS A 130 47.90 12.20 -35.70
CA LYS A 130 49.30 11.91 -35.37
C LYS A 130 50.18 12.75 -36.29
N ARG A 131 51.12 13.51 -35.74
CA ARG A 131 52.34 13.90 -36.45
C ARG A 131 53.51 13.29 -35.70
N PHE A 132 54.10 12.27 -36.32
CA PHE A 132 55.49 11.91 -36.08
C PHE A 132 56.36 12.78 -37.01
N GLY A 133 57.46 13.26 -36.47
CA GLY A 133 58.49 14.07 -37.12
C GLY A 133 59.46 14.49 -36.04
#